data_AF-A0AAE5CGZ7-F1
#
_entry.id   AF-A0AAE5CGZ7-F1
#
_cell.length_a   1.000
_cell.length_b   1.000
_cell.length_c   1.000
_cell.angle_alpha   90.00
_cell.angle_beta   90.00
_cell.angle_gamma   90.00
#
_symmetry.space_group_name_H-M   'P 1'
#
loop_
_entity.id
_entity.type
_entity.pdbx_description
1 polymer ?
#
loop_
_entity_poly.entity_id
_entity_poly.type
_entity_poly.pdbx_seq_one_letter_code
_entity_poly.pdbx_strand_id
1 'polypeptide(L)'
;MVVAGLIFAALAGALHVYIFFLESLRWTTPRTRATFGTSAEEAAATRELAFNQGFYNLFLAIVTAAGIVAVLIGATAVGSALVFAGTGSMLLAALVLLLSSPDKARAAITQGTLPLVAVVLLALGLIL
;
A
#
# COMPACT_ATOMS: atom_id res chain seq x y z
N MET A 1 15.43 -15.44 2.55
CA MET A 1 14.19 -14.90 1.92
C MET A 1 14.00 -13.38 2.14
N VAL A 2 14.78 -12.76 3.04
CA VAL A 2 14.73 -11.31 3.34
C VAL A 2 14.78 -10.44 2.09
N VAL A 3 15.80 -10.60 1.22
CA VAL A 3 15.95 -9.77 0.01
C VAL A 3 14.70 -9.82 -0.88
N ALA A 4 14.14 -11.01 -1.11
CA ALA A 4 12.91 -11.14 -1.88
C ALA A 4 11.73 -10.43 -1.19
N GLY A 5 11.59 -10.58 0.14
CA GLY A 5 10.60 -9.83 0.92
C GLY A 5 10.75 -8.30 0.78
N LEU A 6 11.97 -7.78 0.80
CA LEU A 6 12.25 -6.36 0.60
C LEU A 6 11.90 -5.88 -0.82
N ILE A 7 12.14 -6.70 -1.85
CA ILE A 7 11.75 -6.40 -3.23
C ILE A 7 10.24 -6.26 -3.33
N PHE A 8 9.48 -7.20 -2.79
CA PHE A 8 8.02 -7.12 -2.78
C PHE A 8 7.50 -5.96 -1.92
N ALA A 9 8.18 -5.63 -0.81
CA ALA A 9 7.86 -4.46 -0.01
C ALA A 9 8.08 -3.16 -0.81
N ALA A 10 9.16 -3.05 -1.58
CA ALA A 10 9.41 -1.90 -2.45
C ALA A 10 8.34 -1.76 -3.54
N LEU A 11 7.95 -2.88 -4.16
CA LEU A 11 6.86 -2.89 -5.15
C LEU A 11 5.51 -2.50 -4.54
N ALA A 12 5.21 -2.97 -3.32
CA ALA A 12 4.01 -2.57 -2.58
C ALA A 12 4.03 -1.07 -2.29
N GLY A 13 5.15 -0.53 -1.80
CA GLY A 13 5.33 0.91 -1.57
C GLY A 13 5.15 1.73 -2.87
N ALA A 14 5.74 1.29 -3.97
CA ALA A 14 5.59 1.95 -5.28
C ALA A 14 4.13 1.97 -5.76
N LEU A 15 3.39 0.87 -5.59
CA LEU A 15 1.96 0.82 -5.87
C LEU A 15 1.18 1.83 -5.02
N HIS A 16 1.51 1.97 -3.73
CA HIS A 16 0.83 2.92 -2.84
C HIS A 16 1.18 4.38 -3.15
N VAL A 17 2.39 4.68 -3.63
CA VAL A 17 2.73 5.99 -4.20
C VAL A 17 1.89 6.28 -5.45
N TYR A 18 1.67 5.28 -6.31
CA TYR A 18 0.78 5.44 -7.46
C TYR A 18 -0.67 5.68 -7.02
N ILE A 19 -1.17 4.97 -6.01
CA ILE A 19 -2.51 5.19 -5.44
C ILE A 19 -2.62 6.60 -4.85
N PHE A 20 -1.62 7.06 -4.07
CA PHE A 20 -1.53 8.45 -3.61
C PHE A 20 -1.67 9.45 -4.76
N PHE A 21 -0.94 9.24 -5.85
CA PHE A 21 -1.02 10.13 -7.01
C PHE A 21 -2.44 10.18 -7.60
N LEU A 22 -3.12 9.04 -7.68
CA LEU A 22 -4.50 8.99 -8.14
C LEU A 22 -5.46 9.71 -7.17
N GLU A 23 -5.35 9.45 -5.86
CA GLU A 23 -6.27 9.93 -4.84
C GLU A 23 -6.05 11.40 -4.46
N SER A 24 -4.81 11.88 -4.38
CA SER A 24 -4.52 13.25 -3.96
C SER A 24 -4.36 14.22 -5.13
N LEU A 25 -3.89 13.77 -6.29
CA LEU A 25 -3.57 14.67 -7.41
C LEU A 25 -4.51 14.52 -8.60
N ARG A 26 -5.12 13.34 -8.81
CA ARG A 26 -5.94 13.07 -10.01
C ARG A 26 -7.36 12.60 -9.72
N TRP A 27 -7.85 12.72 -8.49
CA TRP A 27 -9.11 12.10 -8.05
C TRP A 27 -10.29 12.35 -8.98
N THR A 28 -10.49 13.61 -9.38
CA THR A 28 -11.62 14.03 -10.19
C THR A 28 -11.42 13.81 -11.69
N THR A 29 -10.28 13.28 -12.14
CA THR A 29 -10.03 13.05 -13.58
C THR A 29 -10.80 11.84 -14.10
N PRO A 30 -11.25 11.81 -15.38
CA PRO A 30 -12.03 10.70 -15.93
C PRO A 30 -11.37 9.32 -15.79
N ARG A 31 -10.04 9.26 -15.95
CA ARG A 31 -9.27 8.02 -15.84
C ARG A 31 -9.23 7.48 -14.41
N THR A 32 -9.04 8.35 -13.42
CA THR A 32 -9.09 7.96 -12.00
C THR A 32 -10.49 7.50 -11.62
N ARG A 33 -11.53 8.25 -12.01
CA ARG A 33 -12.92 7.85 -11.77
C ARG A 33 -13.25 6.47 -12.36
N ALA A 34 -12.80 6.18 -13.58
CA ALA A 34 -12.97 4.85 -14.17
C ALA A 34 -12.22 3.74 -13.41
N THR A 35 -11.09 4.07 -12.76
CA THR A 35 -10.33 3.12 -11.94
C THR A 35 -11.03 2.82 -10.61
N PHE A 36 -11.63 3.85 -9.99
CA PHE A 36 -12.30 3.75 -8.69
C PHE A 36 -13.81 3.49 -8.78
N GLY A 37 -14.38 3.50 -10.00
CA GLY A 37 -15.80 3.27 -10.24
C GLY A 37 -16.71 4.41 -9.77
N THR A 38 -16.22 5.65 -9.72
CA THR A 38 -16.97 6.80 -9.20
C THR A 38 -17.59 7.66 -10.29
N SER A 39 -18.76 8.23 -10.01
CA SER A 39 -19.37 9.27 -10.86
C SER A 39 -18.61 10.60 -10.72
N ALA A 40 -18.85 11.55 -11.64
CA ALA A 40 -18.25 12.88 -11.55
C ALA A 40 -18.67 13.64 -10.28
N GLU A 41 -19.93 13.48 -9.88
CA GLU A 41 -20.50 14.10 -8.68
C GLU A 41 -19.93 13.47 -7.41
N GLU A 42 -19.87 12.14 -7.33
CA GLU A 42 -19.27 11.41 -6.21
C GLU A 42 -17.79 11.78 -6.02
N ALA A 43 -17.04 11.85 -7.12
CA ALA A 43 -15.62 12.22 -7.08
C ALA A 43 -15.43 13.67 -6.62
N ALA A 44 -16.32 14.59 -7.00
CA ALA A 44 -16.29 15.97 -6.51
C ALA A 44 -16.61 16.03 -5.01
N ALA A 45 -17.65 15.33 -4.57
CA ALA A 45 -18.10 15.30 -3.18
C ALA A 45 -17.08 14.67 -2.21
N THR A 46 -16.30 13.69 -2.68
CA THR A 46 -15.32 12.95 -1.86
C THR A 46 -13.88 13.43 -2.04
N ARG A 47 -13.65 14.55 -2.74
CA ARG A 47 -12.31 15.01 -3.10
C ARG A 47 -11.37 15.18 -1.91
N GLU A 48 -11.85 15.79 -0.82
CA GLU A 48 -11.03 16.02 0.37
C GLU A 48 -10.73 14.71 1.14
N LEU A 49 -11.72 13.81 1.18
CA LEU A 49 -11.54 12.49 1.78
C LEU A 49 -10.49 11.68 1.01
N ALA A 50 -10.58 11.64 -0.32
CA ALA A 50 -9.61 10.97 -1.17
C ALA A 50 -8.23 11.62 -1.04
N PHE A 51 -8.18 12.97 -0.98
CA PHE A 51 -6.92 13.67 -0.79
C PHE A 51 -6.18 13.21 0.46
N ASN A 52 -6.89 13.15 1.60
CA ASN A 52 -6.30 12.70 2.86
C ASN A 52 -5.95 11.19 2.82
N GLN A 53 -6.78 10.37 2.17
CA GLN A 53 -6.51 8.94 2.00
C GLN A 53 -5.22 8.69 1.21
N GLY A 54 -4.98 9.47 0.15
CA GLY A 54 -3.75 9.38 -0.61
C GLY A 54 -2.52 9.67 0.26
N PHE A 55 -2.59 10.62 1.19
CA PHE A 55 -1.46 10.90 2.09
C PHE A 55 -1.21 9.77 3.08
N TYR A 56 -2.25 9.09 3.59
CA TYR A 56 -2.05 7.87 4.37
C TYR A 56 -1.31 6.80 3.55
N ASN A 57 -1.70 6.59 2.29
CA ASN A 57 -1.00 5.68 1.37
C ASN A 57 0.47 6.08 1.15
N LEU A 58 0.75 7.37 0.97
CA LEU A 58 2.11 7.90 0.84
C LEU A 58 2.95 7.63 2.10
N PHE A 59 2.41 7.87 3.29
CA PHE A 59 3.14 7.68 4.53
C PHE A 59 3.42 6.21 4.82
N LEU A 60 2.51 5.30 4.48
CA LEU A 60 2.78 3.86 4.52
C LEU A 60 3.96 3.49 3.61
N ALA A 61 3.99 4.02 2.38
CA ALA A 61 5.10 3.80 1.46
C ALA A 61 6.43 4.35 1.99
N ILE A 62 6.43 5.54 2.62
CA ILE A 62 7.61 6.14 3.24
C ILE A 62 8.13 5.29 4.40
N VAL A 63 7.24 4.82 5.28
CA VAL A 63 7.63 3.94 6.40
C VAL A 63 8.23 2.63 5.89
N THR A 64 7.65 2.04 4.84
CA THR A 64 8.19 0.84 4.21
C THR A 64 9.58 1.10 3.61
N ALA A 65 9.76 2.21 2.89
CA ALA A 65 11.05 2.59 2.31
C ALA A 65 12.12 2.82 3.37
N ALA A 66 11.79 3.52 4.46
CA ALA A 66 12.67 3.72 5.59
C ALA A 66 13.08 2.38 6.22
N GLY A 67 12.13 1.45 6.36
CA GLY A 67 12.40 0.10 6.83
C GLY A 67 13.37 -0.67 5.93
N ILE A 68 13.18 -0.62 4.61
CA ILE A 68 14.08 -1.25 3.64
C ILE A 68 15.50 -0.68 3.79
N VAL A 69 15.65 0.65 3.81
CA VAL A 69 16.96 1.30 3.98
C VAL A 69 17.61 0.87 5.29
N ALA A 70 16.87 0.83 6.40
CA ALA A 70 17.36 0.40 7.70
C ALA A 70 17.87 -1.05 7.67
N VAL A 71 17.19 -1.99 6.98
CA VAL A 71 17.72 -3.36 6.79
C VAL A 71 19.02 -3.34 6.00
N LEU A 72 19.10 -2.56 4.92
CA LEU A 72 20.29 -2.50 4.05
C LEU A 72 21.54 -1.94 4.75
N ILE A 73 21.37 -1.06 5.75
CA ILE A 73 22.48 -0.51 6.55
C ILE A 73 22.78 -1.32 7.82
N GLY A 74 22.20 -2.51 7.96
CA GLY A 74 22.46 -3.43 9.07
C GLY A 74 21.60 -3.23 10.33
N ALA A 75 20.66 -2.27 10.33
CA ALA A 75 19.69 -2.08 11.41
C ALA A 75 18.48 -3.02 11.25
N THR A 76 18.73 -4.33 11.10
CA THR A 76 17.75 -5.33 10.65
C THR A 76 16.48 -5.40 11.51
N ALA A 77 16.59 -5.31 12.83
CA ALA A 77 15.42 -5.39 13.72
C ALA A 77 14.47 -4.19 13.50
N VAL A 78 15.01 -2.97 13.51
CA VAL A 78 14.25 -1.73 13.27
C VAL A 78 13.71 -1.73 11.84
N GLY A 79 14.55 -2.07 10.86
CA GLY A 79 14.15 -2.07 9.46
C GLY A 79 13.02 -3.06 9.17
N SER A 80 13.12 -4.28 9.70
CA SER A 80 12.08 -5.30 9.52
C SER A 80 10.78 -4.88 10.20
N ALA A 81 10.84 -4.31 11.41
CA ALA A 81 9.66 -3.80 12.12
C ALA A 81 8.94 -2.71 11.31
N LEU A 82 9.69 -1.78 10.70
CA LEU A 82 9.13 -0.73 9.84
C LEU A 82 8.55 -1.29 8.54
N VAL A 83 9.22 -2.27 7.91
CA VAL A 83 8.67 -2.93 6.72
C VAL A 83 7.35 -3.63 7.06
N PHE A 84 7.29 -4.38 8.16
CA PHE A 84 6.05 -5.01 8.61
C PHE A 84 4.97 -4.00 8.98
N ALA A 85 5.32 -2.89 9.64
CA ALA A 85 4.36 -1.84 9.95
C ALA A 85 3.74 -1.27 8.66
N GLY A 86 4.56 -0.94 7.66
CA GLY A 86 4.05 -0.42 6.39
C GLY A 86 3.27 -1.46 5.58
N THR A 87 3.90 -2.57 5.19
CA THR A 87 3.27 -3.57 4.32
C THR A 87 2.16 -4.35 5.04
N GLY A 88 2.29 -4.59 6.34
CA GLY A 88 1.24 -5.19 7.16
C GLY A 88 0.00 -4.31 7.23
N SER A 89 0.16 -2.99 7.42
CA SER A 89 -0.98 -2.06 7.37
C SER A 89 -1.64 -2.02 5.99
N MET A 90 -0.86 -2.02 4.90
CA MET A 90 -1.38 -2.10 3.53
C MET A 90 -2.21 -3.38 3.33
N LEU A 91 -1.68 -4.53 3.77
CA LEU A 91 -2.36 -5.83 3.69
C LEU A 91 -3.66 -5.85 4.50
N LEU A 92 -3.62 -5.38 5.74
CA LEU A 92 -4.79 -5.37 6.62
C LEU A 92 -5.87 -4.42 6.10
N ALA A 93 -5.50 -3.25 5.56
CA ALA A 93 -6.45 -2.35 4.91
C ALA A 93 -7.09 -2.99 3.67
N ALA A 94 -6.30 -3.69 2.85
CA ALA A 94 -6.81 -4.45 1.71
C ALA A 94 -7.79 -5.55 2.14
N LEU A 95 -7.50 -6.25 3.23
CA LEU A 95 -8.39 -7.26 3.80
C LEU A 95 -9.70 -6.63 4.30
N VAL A 96 -9.64 -5.51 5.02
CA VAL A 96 -10.83 -4.77 5.46
C VAL A 96 -11.68 -4.38 4.25
N LEU A 97 -11.07 -3.85 3.18
CA LEU A 97 -11.80 -3.50 1.95
C LEU A 97 -12.45 -4.73 1.29
N LEU A 98 -11.72 -5.85 1.19
CA LEU A 98 -12.23 -7.09 0.60
C LEU A 98 -13.46 -7.61 1.35
N LEU A 99 -13.45 -7.51 2.68
CA LEU A 99 -14.53 -8.01 3.54
C LEU A 99 -15.72 -7.03 3.61
N SER A 100 -15.46 -5.72 3.58
CA SER A 100 -16.50 -4.69 3.74
C SER A 100 -17.14 -4.21 2.43
N SER A 101 -16.47 -4.41 1.28
CA SER A 101 -16.98 -3.99 -0.04
C SER A 101 -16.64 -5.04 -1.11
N PRO A 102 -17.40 -6.14 -1.19
CA PRO A 102 -17.13 -7.25 -2.12
C PRO A 102 -17.13 -6.83 -3.61
N ASP A 103 -17.88 -5.79 -3.97
CA ASP A 103 -17.88 -5.15 -5.29
C ASP A 103 -16.50 -4.57 -5.67
N LYS A 104 -15.66 -4.27 -4.67
CA LYS A 104 -14.30 -3.75 -4.82
C LYS A 104 -13.21 -4.83 -4.65
N ALA A 105 -13.58 -6.11 -4.68
CA ALA A 105 -12.65 -7.23 -4.47
C ALA A 105 -11.41 -7.17 -5.38
N ARG A 106 -11.57 -6.79 -6.66
CA ARG A 106 -10.44 -6.65 -7.58
C ARG A 106 -9.44 -5.60 -7.11
N ALA A 107 -9.91 -4.45 -6.63
CA ALA A 107 -9.05 -3.39 -6.12
C ALA A 107 -8.35 -3.82 -4.82
N ALA A 108 -9.08 -4.49 -3.92
CA ALA A 108 -8.53 -5.05 -2.69
C ALA A 108 -7.42 -6.08 -2.97
N ILE A 109 -7.64 -7.02 -3.89
CA ILE A 109 -6.63 -8.04 -4.27
C ILE A 109 -5.40 -7.38 -4.90
N THR A 110 -5.61 -6.39 -5.78
CA THR A 110 -4.50 -5.70 -6.47
C THR A 110 -3.57 -5.01 -5.47
N GLN A 111 -4.12 -4.29 -4.48
CA GLN A 111 -3.32 -3.59 -3.49
C GLN A 111 -2.80 -4.51 -2.35
N GLY A 112 -3.46 -5.64 -2.09
CA GLY A 112 -3.12 -6.57 -1.01
C GLY A 112 -2.09 -7.65 -1.37
N THR A 113 -1.93 -8.00 -2.65
CA THR A 113 -1.09 -9.14 -3.05
C THR A 113 0.40 -8.88 -2.82
N LEU A 114 0.93 -7.74 -3.27
CA LEU A 114 2.33 -7.37 -3.06
C LEU A 114 2.72 -7.30 -1.57
N PRO A 115 1.95 -6.61 -0.69
CA PRO A 115 2.27 -6.59 0.73
C PRO A 115 2.12 -7.98 1.39
N LEU A 116 1.16 -8.83 0.97
CA LEU A 116 1.08 -10.21 1.45
C LEU A 116 2.38 -10.98 1.21
N VAL A 117 2.86 -10.95 -0.04
CA VAL A 117 4.10 -11.65 -0.41
C VAL A 117 5.29 -11.06 0.35
N ALA A 118 5.35 -9.73 0.50
CA ALA A 118 6.39 -9.07 1.28
C ALA A 118 6.44 -9.55 2.73
N VAL A 119 5.28 -9.56 3.41
CA VAL A 119 5.14 -10.00 4.81
C VAL A 119 5.58 -11.45 4.98
N VAL A 120 5.06 -12.36 4.13
CA VAL A 120 5.37 -13.79 4.23
C VAL A 120 6.86 -14.05 3.99
N LEU A 121 7.44 -13.49 2.92
CA LEU A 121 8.84 -13.74 2.58
C LEU A 121 9.81 -13.12 3.59
N LEU A 122 9.49 -11.94 4.12
CA LEU A 122 10.30 -11.31 5.16
C LEU A 122 10.24 -12.12 6.45
N ALA A 123 9.05 -12.54 6.89
CA ALA A 123 8.88 -13.35 8.10
C ALA A 123 9.65 -14.68 8.00
N LEU A 124 9.48 -15.41 6.90
CA LEU A 124 10.24 -16.64 6.65
C LEU A 124 11.74 -16.39 6.59
N GLY A 125 12.18 -15.28 6.00
CA GLY A 125 13.59 -14.94 5.91
C GLY A 125 14.26 -14.51 7.22
N LEU A 126 13.48 -14.16 8.24
CA LEU A 126 13.99 -13.78 9.56
C LEU A 126 14.01 -14.96 10.55
N ILE A 127 13.21 -16.01 10.29
CA ILE A 127 13.05 -17.17 11.18
C ILE A 127 13.87 -18.38 10.70
N LEU A 128 14.13 -18.48 9.39
CA LEU A 128 14.96 -19.51 8.76
C LEU A 128 16.38 -19.00 8.50
#